data_AF-A0A8H3CU58-F1
#
_entry.id   AF-A0A8H3CU58-F1
#
_cell.length_a   1.000
_cell.length_b   1.000
_cell.length_c   1.000
_cell.angle_alpha   90.00
_cell.angle_beta   90.00
_cell.angle_gamma   90.00
#
_symmetry.space_group_name_H-M   'P 1'
#
loop_
_entity.id
_entity.type
_entity.pdbx_description
1 polymer ?
#
loop_
_entity_poly.entity_id
_entity_poly.type
_entity_poly.pdbx_seq_one_letter_code
_entity_poly.pdbx_strand_id
1 'polypeptide(L)'
;MTTQFDSIYHGTGVELGKIRFAPVGIAWKALESEDNIMIQAGDIKYCQWLRFDHDKVSQLVTQHYKTQLETKEISVKGWNWGSTDVQGESNALVFYSNSPKYRLRPRIHEVSLEFATAAPPSGQPKSKKGRPDELTEIRFYVPGTHEGEGDEDEDVSAAQAFHDMIKEKADIGQVIGDVLVSFSEVNIQTPRGRYDIDMFPTFLRLRGKTYDYKILYSSITRLFLLSPDDLHVEMVVGLDPPIRQGQTRYPYLRMLFGRDEDLETEIQMDEEQLKTKYEGKLEKKYDGPAHEVVSRIFRGLSGKKIIAPTTFRSHEEMYGIKCNLKAVQGTLFPLEKSLFFVAKQPHLIEFTDIHQVVFSRMGSGTARTFDLKIVSKTGPE
;
A
#
# COMPACT_ATOMS: atom_id res chain seq x y z
N MET A 1 43.12 23.82 -4.97
CA MET A 1 42.04 23.04 -5.62
C MET A 1 40.72 23.60 -5.13
N THR A 2 39.76 23.84 -6.02
CA THR A 2 38.44 24.34 -5.63
C THR A 2 37.74 23.26 -4.84
N THR A 3 37.49 23.50 -3.54
CA THR A 3 36.75 22.57 -2.66
C THR A 3 35.25 22.68 -2.82
N GLN A 4 34.77 23.53 -3.74
CA GLN A 4 33.37 23.82 -3.97
C GLN A 4 33.01 23.59 -5.44
N PHE A 5 31.87 22.94 -5.67
CA PHE A 5 31.22 22.84 -6.97
C PHE A 5 29.86 23.52 -6.88
N ASP A 6 29.51 24.27 -7.91
CA ASP A 6 28.23 24.97 -8.01
C ASP A 6 27.31 24.25 -8.99
N SER A 7 26.00 24.47 -8.89
CA SER A 7 24.97 23.87 -9.76
C SER A 7 24.92 22.34 -9.69
N ILE A 8 24.96 21.81 -8.46
CA ILE A 8 24.88 20.37 -8.18
C ILE A 8 23.53 20.04 -7.54
N TYR A 9 22.85 18.99 -8.03
CA TYR A 9 21.65 18.44 -7.41
C TYR A 9 22.02 17.53 -6.24
N HIS A 10 21.16 17.46 -5.22
CA HIS A 10 21.29 16.51 -4.12
C HIS A 10 20.26 15.38 -4.24
N GLY A 11 20.73 14.13 -4.31
CA GLY A 11 19.88 12.94 -4.43
C GLY A 11 19.01 12.98 -5.69
N THR A 12 17.71 12.78 -5.52
CA THR A 12 16.69 12.91 -6.59
C THR A 12 16.00 14.28 -6.59
N GLY A 13 16.55 15.25 -5.85
CA GLY A 13 16.02 16.60 -5.76
C GLY A 13 16.11 17.37 -7.08
N VAL A 14 15.20 18.33 -7.25
CA VAL A 14 15.12 19.21 -8.44
C VAL A 14 15.74 20.58 -8.21
N GLU A 15 16.23 20.86 -7.00
CA GLU A 15 16.85 22.12 -6.64
C GLU A 15 18.37 22.07 -6.85
N LEU A 16 18.92 23.11 -7.45
CA LEU A 16 20.35 23.29 -7.61
C LEU A 16 20.97 23.82 -6.31
N GLY A 17 22.13 23.30 -5.96
CA GLY A 17 22.89 23.74 -4.81
C GLY A 17 24.38 23.89 -5.09
N LYS A 18 25.11 24.18 -4.02
CA LYS A 18 26.56 24.24 -3.96
C LYS A 18 27.05 23.16 -3.02
N ILE A 19 27.98 22.34 -3.49
CA ILE A 19 28.56 21.26 -2.70
C ILE A 19 29.99 21.60 -2.34
N ARG A 20 30.38 21.42 -1.08
CA ARG A 20 31.71 21.71 -0.55
C ARG A 20 32.29 20.50 0.15
N PHE A 21 33.53 20.17 -0.19
CA PHE A 21 34.33 19.13 0.44
C PHE A 21 35.12 19.71 1.61
N ALA A 22 35.11 19.00 2.73
CA ALA A 22 35.88 19.31 3.93
C ALA A 22 36.40 18.01 4.57
N PRO A 23 37.42 18.07 5.46
CA PRO A 23 37.92 16.88 6.14
C PRO A 23 36.85 16.14 6.96
N VAL A 24 35.88 16.87 7.51
CA VAL A 24 34.80 16.33 8.34
C VAL A 24 33.69 15.67 7.50
N GLY A 25 33.59 16.00 6.20
CA GLY A 25 32.53 15.49 5.35
C GLY A 25 32.25 16.38 4.14
N ILE A 26 31.06 16.21 3.56
CA ILE A 26 30.57 16.98 2.42
C ILE A 26 29.35 17.78 2.85
N ALA A 27 29.30 19.06 2.51
CA ALA A 27 28.14 19.91 2.74
C ALA A 27 27.52 20.33 1.41
N TRP A 28 26.22 20.13 1.24
CA TRP A 28 25.42 20.65 0.13
C TRP A 28 24.49 21.73 0.65
N LYS A 29 24.49 22.89 0.02
CA LYS A 29 23.59 24.00 0.34
C LYS A 29 22.78 24.39 -0.89
N ALA A 30 21.47 24.48 -0.74
CA ALA A 30 20.56 24.96 -1.77
C ALA A 30 20.89 26.39 -2.24
N LEU A 31 20.57 26.71 -3.50
CA LEU A 31 20.74 28.05 -4.05
C LEU A 31 19.58 28.98 -3.72
N GLU A 32 18.34 28.47 -3.68
CA GLU A 32 17.13 29.28 -3.51
C GLU A 32 16.53 29.09 -2.11
N SER A 33 16.48 27.85 -1.63
CA SER A 33 16.02 27.52 -0.28
C SER A 33 17.14 27.65 0.76
N GLU A 34 16.77 27.70 2.04
CA GLU A 34 17.73 27.65 3.15
C GLU A 34 18.19 26.23 3.49
N ASP A 35 17.83 25.24 2.65
CA ASP A 35 18.16 23.84 2.89
C ASP A 35 19.67 23.62 2.84
N ASN A 36 20.17 22.89 3.85
CA ASN A 36 21.57 22.56 3.99
C ASN A 36 21.71 21.13 4.51
N ILE A 37 22.51 20.33 3.82
CA ILE A 37 22.71 18.93 4.08
C ILE A 37 24.19 18.70 4.34
N MET A 38 24.51 18.09 5.47
CA MET A 38 25.88 17.74 5.82
C MET A 38 25.98 16.23 5.97
N ILE A 39 26.84 15.62 5.16
CA ILE A 39 27.15 14.19 5.18
C ILE A 39 28.53 14.05 5.81
N GLN A 40 28.63 13.33 6.92
CA GLN A 40 29.92 13.08 7.57
C GLN A 40 30.80 12.18 6.71
N ALA A 41 32.11 12.32 6.80
CA ALA A 41 33.06 11.56 5.98
C ALA A 41 32.84 10.03 6.06
N GLY A 42 32.50 9.52 7.25
CA GLY A 42 32.23 8.09 7.47
C GLY A 42 30.94 7.57 6.84
N ASP A 43 30.00 8.47 6.51
CA ASP A 43 28.69 8.11 5.95
C ASP A 43 28.68 8.14 4.41
N ILE A 44 29.77 8.60 3.79
CA ILE A 44 29.88 8.70 2.33
C ILE A 44 30.17 7.32 1.75
N LYS A 45 29.19 6.75 1.05
CA LYS A 45 29.31 5.41 0.44
C LYS A 45 29.69 5.44 -1.04
N TYR A 46 29.01 6.27 -1.82
CA TYR A 46 29.29 6.47 -3.25
C TYR A 46 28.89 7.88 -3.66
N CYS A 47 29.43 8.34 -4.79
CA CYS A 47 29.03 9.59 -5.42
C CYS A 47 28.96 9.42 -6.93
N GLN A 48 28.00 10.09 -7.57
CA GLN A 48 27.86 10.11 -9.02
C GLN A 48 28.21 11.49 -9.55
N TRP A 49 29.11 11.54 -10.53
CA TRP A 49 29.62 12.77 -11.11
C TRP A 49 29.74 12.64 -12.62
N LEU A 50 29.75 13.79 -13.29
CA LEU A 50 30.08 13.85 -14.71
C LEU A 50 31.55 13.44 -14.89
N ARG A 51 31.82 12.68 -15.95
CA ARG A 51 33.15 12.10 -16.21
C ARG A 51 34.27 13.12 -16.22
N PHE A 52 34.01 14.36 -16.66
CA PHE A 52 35.02 15.41 -16.73
C PHE A 52 35.48 15.95 -15.36
N ASP A 53 34.69 15.75 -14.30
CA ASP A 53 35.05 16.16 -12.94
C ASP A 53 35.66 15.02 -12.11
N HIS A 54 35.75 13.80 -12.67
CA HIS A 54 36.28 12.63 -11.98
C HIS A 54 37.64 12.88 -11.33
N ASP A 55 38.61 13.43 -12.07
CA ASP A 55 39.98 13.61 -11.57
C ASP A 55 40.04 14.64 -10.44
N LYS A 56 39.22 15.69 -10.52
CA LYS A 56 39.14 16.71 -9.45
C LYS A 56 38.52 16.12 -8.19
N VAL A 57 37.42 15.38 -8.33
CA VAL A 57 36.73 14.73 -7.20
C VAL A 57 37.64 13.68 -6.57
N SER A 58 38.32 12.87 -7.38
CA SER A 58 39.28 11.87 -6.91
C SER A 58 40.41 12.50 -6.09
N GLN A 59 41.01 13.60 -6.56
CA GLN A 59 42.03 14.34 -5.82
C GLN A 59 41.50 14.88 -4.48
N LEU A 60 40.28 15.43 -4.44
CA LEU A 60 39.66 15.93 -3.22
C LEU A 60 39.35 14.80 -2.22
N VAL A 61 38.85 13.66 -2.70
CA VAL A 61 38.57 12.48 -1.86
C VAL A 61 39.85 11.92 -1.26
N THR A 62 40.91 11.79 -2.05
CA THR A 62 42.22 11.36 -1.53
C THR A 62 42.81 12.38 -0.56
N GLN A 63 42.66 13.68 -0.83
CA GLN A 63 43.17 14.75 0.04
C GLN A 63 42.44 14.79 1.40
N HIS A 64 41.11 14.72 1.40
CA HIS A 64 40.30 14.91 2.62
C HIS A 64 40.01 13.63 3.38
N TYR A 65 39.77 12.52 2.69
CA TYR A 65 39.32 11.26 3.29
C TYR A 65 40.37 10.17 3.27
N LYS A 66 41.51 10.38 2.56
CA LYS A 66 42.59 9.40 2.40
C LYS A 66 42.12 8.09 1.76
N THR A 67 41.09 8.17 0.93
CA THR A 67 40.50 7.04 0.21
C THR A 67 40.79 7.17 -1.29
N GLN A 68 40.94 6.03 -1.98
CA GLN A 68 41.00 6.01 -3.44
C GLN A 68 39.59 5.86 -4.02
N LEU A 69 39.26 6.68 -5.02
CA LEU A 69 37.97 6.63 -5.70
C LEU A 69 37.98 5.52 -6.75
N GLU A 70 37.21 4.46 -6.54
CA GLU A 70 37.05 3.38 -7.51
C GLU A 70 35.96 3.72 -8.56
N THR A 71 36.30 3.61 -9.84
CA THR A 71 35.32 3.76 -10.92
C THR A 71 34.60 2.42 -11.13
N LYS A 72 33.28 2.40 -10.91
CA LYS A 72 32.42 1.28 -11.28
C LYS A 72 31.71 1.58 -12.60
N GLU A 73 31.90 0.73 -13.60
CA GLU A 73 31.16 0.81 -14.87
C GLU A 73 29.72 0.31 -14.69
N ILE A 74 28.75 1.11 -15.13
CA ILE A 74 27.34 0.71 -15.18
C ILE A 74 26.99 0.11 -16.55
N SER A 75 26.05 -0.83 -16.58
CA SER A 75 25.61 -1.45 -17.83
C SER A 75 24.80 -0.46 -18.68
N VAL A 76 25.32 -0.09 -19.85
CA VAL A 76 24.63 0.75 -20.86
C VAL A 76 24.09 -0.07 -22.04
N LYS A 77 24.18 -1.41 -21.97
CA LYS A 77 23.88 -2.31 -23.10
C LYS A 77 22.38 -2.51 -23.36
N GLY A 78 21.51 -2.10 -22.44
CA GLY A 78 20.07 -2.38 -22.50
C GLY A 78 19.73 -3.87 -22.32
N TRP A 79 20.64 -4.65 -21.74
CA TRP A 79 20.45 -6.07 -21.48
C TRP A 79 19.81 -6.27 -20.11
N ASN A 80 18.75 -7.08 -20.06
CA ASN A 80 17.97 -7.34 -18.86
C ASN A 80 18.31 -8.69 -18.19
N TRP A 81 19.42 -9.30 -18.56
CA TRP A 81 19.88 -10.57 -17.99
C TRP A 81 21.16 -10.35 -17.18
N GLY A 82 21.22 -11.00 -16.02
CA GLY A 82 22.29 -10.77 -15.07
C GLY A 82 22.08 -11.50 -13.76
N SER A 83 23.01 -11.30 -12.83
CA SER A 83 22.89 -11.72 -11.43
C SER A 83 22.59 -10.51 -10.55
N THR A 84 21.80 -10.73 -9.49
CA THR A 84 21.50 -9.74 -8.48
C THR A 84 22.43 -9.89 -7.29
N ASP A 85 22.84 -8.76 -6.71
CA ASP A 85 23.57 -8.69 -5.45
C ASP A 85 22.96 -7.61 -4.56
N VAL A 86 22.66 -7.97 -3.32
CA VAL A 86 22.09 -7.06 -2.32
C VAL A 86 23.20 -6.67 -1.36
N GLN A 87 23.86 -5.55 -1.66
CA GLN A 87 24.96 -5.03 -0.86
C GLN A 87 24.40 -4.44 0.44
N GLY A 88 24.51 -5.22 1.51
CA GLY A 88 23.83 -4.98 2.79
C GLY A 88 24.23 -3.70 3.52
N GLU A 89 25.39 -3.12 3.22
CA GLU A 89 25.81 -1.87 3.86
C GLU A 89 25.31 -0.62 3.15
N SER A 90 24.90 -0.68 1.88
CA SER A 90 24.55 0.50 1.08
C SER A 90 23.07 0.62 0.73
N ASN A 91 22.23 -0.34 1.15
CA ASN A 91 20.83 -0.49 0.73
C ASN A 91 20.67 -0.37 -0.80
N ALA A 92 21.71 -0.77 -1.54
CA ALA A 92 21.75 -0.66 -2.98
C ALA A 92 21.50 -2.05 -3.60
N LEU A 93 20.56 -2.08 -4.54
CA LEU A 93 20.29 -3.25 -5.36
C LEU A 93 21.14 -3.15 -6.64
N VAL A 94 22.15 -4.01 -6.77
CA VAL A 94 23.08 -3.98 -7.91
C VAL A 94 22.78 -5.13 -8.86
N PHE A 95 22.68 -4.82 -10.15
CA PHE A 95 22.48 -5.80 -11.22
C PHE A 95 23.75 -5.93 -12.05
N TYR A 96 24.31 -7.14 -12.09
CA TYR A 96 25.49 -7.44 -12.91
C TYR A 96 25.08 -8.13 -14.21
N SER A 97 25.40 -7.51 -15.36
CA SER A 97 25.17 -8.12 -16.68
C SER A 97 26.21 -9.21 -16.97
N ASN A 98 25.83 -10.48 -16.82
CA ASN A 98 26.65 -11.65 -17.13
C ASN A 98 26.02 -12.50 -18.25
N SER A 99 26.79 -13.30 -18.99
CA SER A 99 26.25 -14.17 -20.05
C SER A 99 25.17 -15.15 -19.54
N PRO A 100 24.09 -15.40 -20.30
CA PRO A 100 22.94 -16.17 -19.81
C PRO A 100 23.32 -17.65 -19.57
N LYS A 101 22.94 -18.20 -18.42
CA LYS A 101 23.15 -19.62 -18.06
C LYS A 101 21.87 -20.46 -17.93
N TYR A 102 20.67 -19.88 -18.07
CA TYR A 102 19.43 -20.57 -17.70
C TYR A 102 18.29 -20.45 -18.71
N ARG A 103 17.41 -21.46 -18.72
CA ARG A 103 16.25 -21.61 -19.63
C ARG A 103 14.98 -21.19 -18.87
N LEU A 104 14.16 -20.31 -19.44
CA LEU A 104 12.98 -19.69 -18.81
C LEU A 104 11.84 -20.70 -18.56
N ARG A 105 11.23 -20.67 -17.37
CA ARG A 105 9.91 -21.29 -17.11
C ARG A 105 8.96 -20.25 -16.47
N PRO A 106 7.80 -19.95 -17.10
CA PRO A 106 7.16 -18.64 -16.94
C PRO A 106 6.18 -18.46 -15.76
N ARG A 107 6.22 -19.23 -14.65
CA ARG A 107 5.12 -19.13 -13.65
C ARG A 107 5.43 -19.09 -12.15
N ILE A 108 6.63 -19.42 -11.65
CA ILE A 108 6.88 -19.59 -10.19
C ILE A 108 8.01 -18.69 -9.66
N HIS A 109 8.52 -17.77 -10.48
CA HIS A 109 9.81 -17.11 -10.25
C HIS A 109 9.74 -15.59 -10.49
N GLU A 110 8.66 -14.93 -10.08
CA GLU A 110 8.50 -13.47 -10.23
C GLU A 110 8.55 -12.78 -8.86
N VAL A 111 9.35 -11.72 -8.75
CA VAL A 111 9.44 -10.85 -7.57
C VAL A 111 8.95 -9.47 -7.96
N SER A 112 7.93 -8.96 -7.26
CA SER A 112 7.40 -7.61 -7.46
C SER A 112 7.72 -6.74 -6.25
N LEU A 113 8.29 -5.55 -6.50
CA LEU A 113 8.61 -4.55 -5.48
C LEU A 113 7.81 -3.28 -5.78
N GLU A 114 6.90 -2.92 -4.89
CA GLU A 114 6.14 -1.67 -4.97
C GLU A 114 6.83 -0.58 -4.15
N PHE A 115 6.97 0.61 -4.74
CA PHE A 115 7.59 1.77 -4.12
C PHE A 115 6.51 2.75 -3.65
N ALA A 116 6.60 3.20 -2.40
CA ALA A 116 5.70 4.19 -1.86
C ALA A 116 5.92 5.54 -2.57
N THR A 117 4.95 5.98 -3.38
CA THR A 117 4.93 7.35 -3.91
C THR A 117 4.75 8.32 -2.76
N ALA A 118 5.64 9.31 -2.63
CA ALA A 118 5.56 10.31 -1.58
C ALA A 118 4.22 11.06 -1.69
N ALA A 119 3.43 11.08 -0.61
CA ALA A 119 2.25 11.93 -0.57
C ALA A 119 2.73 13.40 -0.69
N PRO A 120 2.13 14.23 -1.56
CA PRO A 120 2.50 15.63 -1.63
C PRO A 120 2.24 16.27 -0.26
N PRO A 121 3.15 17.13 0.24
CA PRO A 121 2.97 17.82 1.51
C PRO A 121 1.62 18.56 1.53
N SER A 122 0.91 18.42 2.64
CA SER A 122 -0.41 19.01 2.83
C SER A 122 -0.36 20.53 2.63
N GLY A 123 -1.10 21.05 1.64
CA GLY A 123 -1.29 22.49 1.43
C GLY A 123 -0.80 23.04 0.10
N GLN A 124 -0.08 22.28 -0.73
CA GLN A 124 0.27 22.75 -2.08
C GLN A 124 -0.82 22.43 -3.13
N PRO A 125 -1.18 23.38 -4.01
CA PRO A 125 -2.13 23.14 -5.08
C PRO A 125 -1.63 22.03 -6.01
N LYS A 126 -2.53 21.13 -6.42
CA LYS A 126 -2.29 20.05 -7.38
C LYS A 126 -2.00 20.62 -8.78
N SER A 127 -0.88 21.30 -8.98
CA SER A 127 -0.38 21.62 -10.31
C SER A 127 0.04 20.30 -10.96
N LYS A 128 -0.65 19.92 -12.04
CA LYS A 128 -0.26 18.77 -12.89
C LYS A 128 0.97 19.08 -13.76
N LYS A 129 1.41 20.35 -13.83
CA LYS A 129 2.52 20.78 -14.69
C LYS A 129 3.85 20.58 -13.95
N GLY A 130 4.74 19.80 -14.54
CA GLY A 130 6.13 19.65 -14.08
C GLY A 130 6.37 18.60 -13.00
N ARG A 131 5.48 17.61 -12.83
CA ARG A 131 5.79 16.48 -11.93
C ARG A 131 6.90 15.60 -12.55
N PRO A 132 7.91 15.21 -11.77
CA PRO A 132 8.94 14.29 -12.23
C PRO A 132 8.35 12.88 -12.44
N ASP A 133 9.04 12.06 -13.23
CA ASP A 133 8.74 10.64 -13.34
C ASP A 133 9.13 9.94 -12.03
N GLU A 134 8.19 9.18 -11.45
CA GLU A 134 8.41 8.43 -10.21
C GLU A 134 8.31 6.93 -10.48
N LEU A 135 9.30 6.18 -10.01
CA LEU A 135 9.29 4.73 -10.07
C LEU A 135 8.27 4.18 -9.06
N THR A 136 7.22 3.51 -9.56
CA THR A 136 6.14 3.00 -8.70
C THR A 136 6.26 1.51 -8.40
N GLU A 137 6.76 0.73 -9.35
CA GLU A 137 6.86 -0.72 -9.23
C GLU A 137 8.01 -1.23 -10.10
N ILE A 138 8.77 -2.21 -9.60
CA ILE A 138 9.68 -3.00 -10.43
C ILE A 138 9.37 -4.48 -10.26
N ARG A 139 9.44 -5.26 -11.35
CA ARG A 139 9.30 -6.71 -11.33
C ARG A 139 10.51 -7.39 -11.95
N PHE A 140 10.98 -8.44 -11.29
CA PHE A 140 12.11 -9.25 -11.72
C PHE A 140 11.72 -10.72 -11.84
N TYR A 141 12.38 -11.41 -12.77
CA TYR A 141 12.34 -12.86 -12.84
C TYR A 141 13.58 -13.44 -12.16
N VAL A 142 13.40 -14.23 -11.11
CA VAL A 142 14.47 -14.85 -10.32
C VAL A 142 14.37 -16.37 -10.43
N PRO A 143 15.11 -17.02 -11.36
CA PRO A 143 15.02 -18.46 -11.57
C PRO A 143 15.61 -19.26 -10.41
N GLY A 144 15.00 -20.42 -10.11
CA GLY A 144 15.56 -21.44 -9.21
C GLY A 144 14.82 -21.61 -7.88
N THR A 145 15.26 -22.60 -7.11
CA THR A 145 14.93 -22.84 -5.70
C THR A 145 16.18 -22.51 -4.87
N HIS A 146 16.00 -21.96 -3.67
CA HIS A 146 17.13 -21.70 -2.79
C HIS A 146 17.49 -23.00 -2.07
N GLU A 147 18.65 -23.59 -2.36
CA GLU A 147 19.18 -24.72 -1.57
C GLU A 147 19.65 -24.15 -0.22
N GLY A 148 18.82 -24.27 0.81
CA GLY A 148 19.26 -24.02 2.18
C GLY A 148 20.20 -25.15 2.63
N GLU A 149 21.32 -24.81 3.28
CA GLU A 149 22.18 -25.77 3.99
C GLU A 149 21.51 -26.26 5.29
N GLY A 150 20.31 -26.86 5.17
CA GLY A 150 19.57 -27.44 6.28
C GLY A 150 18.69 -28.56 5.74
N ASP A 151 18.96 -29.79 6.20
CA ASP A 151 18.04 -30.90 6.06
C ASP A 151 16.77 -30.57 6.87
N GLU A 152 15.62 -30.58 6.20
CA GLU A 152 14.25 -30.36 6.69
C GLU A 152 13.60 -29.00 6.33
N ASP A 153 12.53 -29.12 5.53
CA ASP A 153 11.41 -28.20 5.29
C ASP A 153 11.41 -27.23 4.08
N GLU A 154 10.44 -27.50 3.20
CA GLU A 154 9.85 -26.71 2.10
C GLU A 154 10.81 -26.10 1.05
N ASP A 155 10.68 -26.52 -0.22
CA ASP A 155 11.32 -25.90 -1.38
C ASP A 155 10.91 -24.40 -1.53
N VAL A 156 11.56 -23.51 -0.78
CA VAL A 156 11.34 -22.07 -0.91
C VAL A 156 11.92 -21.63 -2.26
N SER A 157 11.06 -21.07 -3.12
CA SER A 157 11.46 -20.50 -4.41
C SER A 157 12.55 -19.44 -4.18
N ALA A 158 13.60 -19.40 -5.01
CA ALA A 158 14.65 -18.40 -4.91
C ALA A 158 14.10 -16.97 -5.04
N ALA A 159 12.96 -16.80 -5.74
CA ALA A 159 12.22 -15.55 -5.81
C ALA A 159 11.68 -15.11 -4.43
N GLN A 160 11.15 -16.04 -3.64
CA GLN A 160 10.62 -15.74 -2.30
C GLN A 160 11.75 -15.39 -1.34
N ALA A 161 12.82 -16.17 -1.32
CA ALA A 161 14.00 -15.87 -0.50
C ALA A 161 14.63 -14.51 -0.88
N PHE A 162 14.68 -14.19 -2.18
CA PHE A 162 15.17 -12.89 -2.64
C PHE A 162 14.26 -11.73 -2.24
N HIS A 163 12.94 -11.91 -2.34
CA HIS A 163 11.95 -10.95 -1.86
C HIS A 163 12.12 -10.67 -0.36
N ASP A 164 12.25 -11.72 0.44
CA ASP A 164 12.36 -11.61 1.90
C ASP A 164 13.71 -11.01 2.32
N MET A 165 14.81 -11.36 1.63
CA MET A 165 16.12 -10.71 1.83
C MET A 165 16.09 -9.20 1.52
N ILE A 166 15.42 -8.79 0.43
CA ILE A 166 15.27 -7.35 0.13
C ILE A 166 14.42 -6.68 1.21
N LYS A 167 13.33 -7.33 1.64
CA LYS A 167 12.44 -6.80 2.67
C LYS A 167 13.15 -6.60 4.01
N GLU A 168 14.02 -7.54 4.39
CA GLU A 168 14.85 -7.44 5.59
C GLU A 168 15.92 -6.36 5.47
N LYS A 169 16.71 -6.36 4.38
CA LYS A 169 17.86 -5.45 4.20
C LYS A 169 17.48 -4.03 3.84
N ALA A 170 16.41 -3.82 3.09
CA ALA A 170 16.05 -2.49 2.60
C ALA A 170 15.49 -1.59 3.72
N ASP A 171 15.35 -2.10 4.95
CA ASP A 171 14.66 -1.43 6.05
C ASP A 171 13.22 -1.00 5.66
N ILE A 172 12.70 -1.58 4.56
CA ILE A 172 11.32 -1.45 4.08
C ILE A 172 10.48 -2.39 4.95
N GLY A 173 10.49 -2.18 6.26
CA GLY A 173 9.98 -3.22 7.14
C GLY A 173 10.12 -3.01 8.62
N GLN A 174 11.05 -2.17 9.10
CA GLN A 174 10.89 -1.62 10.45
C GLN A 174 9.71 -0.65 10.40
N VAL A 175 8.53 -1.23 10.62
CA VAL A 175 7.40 -0.46 11.07
C VAL A 175 7.86 0.18 12.38
N ILE A 176 8.18 1.47 12.32
CA ILE A 176 8.36 2.30 13.50
C ILE A 176 6.98 2.37 14.15
N GLY A 177 6.69 1.42 15.02
CA GLY A 177 5.42 1.29 15.72
C GLY A 177 5.12 -0.15 16.10
N ASP A 178 4.84 -0.37 17.37
CA ASP A 178 4.39 -1.66 17.85
C ASP A 178 3.03 -2.02 17.24
N VAL A 179 2.85 -3.30 16.90
CA VAL A 179 1.57 -3.84 16.46
C VAL A 179 0.59 -3.70 17.61
N LEU A 180 -0.54 -3.02 17.39
CA LEU A 180 -1.55 -2.84 18.42
C LEU A 180 -2.41 -4.10 18.58
N VAL A 181 -2.78 -4.71 17.46
CA VAL A 181 -3.60 -5.93 17.40
C VAL A 181 -3.44 -6.56 16.02
N SER A 182 -3.50 -7.89 15.96
CA SER A 182 -3.48 -8.66 14.72
C SER A 182 -4.70 -9.57 14.62
N PHE A 183 -5.29 -9.64 13.43
CA PHE A 183 -6.36 -10.57 13.09
C PHE A 183 -5.85 -11.55 12.05
N SER A 184 -5.83 -12.85 12.37
CA SER A 184 -5.32 -13.88 11.47
C SER A 184 -6.40 -14.46 10.56
N GLU A 185 -6.01 -14.82 9.34
CA GLU A 185 -6.84 -15.52 8.35
C GLU A 185 -8.20 -14.87 8.02
N VAL A 186 -8.29 -13.54 8.08
CA VAL A 186 -9.53 -12.82 7.78
C VAL A 186 -9.96 -13.06 6.33
N ASN A 187 -11.20 -13.51 6.16
CA ASN A 187 -11.77 -13.82 4.85
C ASN A 187 -12.18 -12.53 4.11
N ILE A 188 -11.39 -12.15 3.10
CA ILE A 188 -11.65 -10.98 2.27
C ILE A 188 -12.21 -11.40 0.92
N GLN A 189 -13.38 -10.87 0.60
CA GLN A 189 -14.07 -11.11 -0.67
C GLN A 189 -13.50 -10.25 -1.81
N THR A 190 -12.94 -9.09 -1.49
CA THR A 190 -12.38 -8.15 -2.48
C THR A 190 -11.28 -7.31 -1.82
N PRO A 191 -10.01 -7.44 -2.26
CA PRO A 191 -9.46 -8.43 -3.20
C PRO A 191 -9.60 -9.85 -2.64
N ARG A 192 -9.98 -10.83 -3.46
CA ARG A 192 -10.30 -12.17 -2.95
C ARG A 192 -9.08 -12.86 -2.36
N GLY A 193 -9.15 -13.23 -1.08
CA GLY A 193 -8.09 -13.98 -0.40
C GLY A 193 -8.31 -14.08 1.11
N ARG A 194 -7.49 -14.89 1.78
CA ARG A 194 -7.32 -14.83 3.23
C ARG A 194 -6.09 -14.00 3.53
N TYR A 195 -6.23 -13.08 4.47
CA TYR A 195 -5.16 -12.17 4.85
C TYR A 195 -5.09 -12.04 6.36
N ASP A 196 -3.88 -11.83 6.85
CA ASP A 196 -3.66 -11.35 8.20
C ASP A 196 -3.74 -9.82 8.20
N ILE A 197 -4.39 -9.23 9.19
CA ILE A 197 -4.54 -7.79 9.34
C ILE A 197 -3.79 -7.38 10.61
N ASP A 198 -2.65 -6.73 10.43
CA ASP A 198 -1.90 -6.12 11.54
C ASP A 198 -2.23 -4.64 11.64
N MET A 199 -2.67 -4.19 12.80
CA MET A 199 -3.11 -2.82 13.03
C MET A 199 -2.04 -2.07 13.81
N PHE A 200 -1.58 -0.94 13.26
CA PHE A 200 -0.59 -0.06 13.89
C PHE A 200 -1.25 1.28 14.25
N PRO A 201 -0.60 2.18 15.01
CA PRO A 201 -1.22 3.43 15.43
C PRO A 201 -1.71 4.37 14.29
N THR A 202 -1.12 4.30 13.10
CA THR A 202 -1.42 5.23 11.98
C THR A 202 -1.85 4.54 10.70
N PHE A 203 -1.70 3.23 10.61
CA PHE A 203 -2.00 2.45 9.42
C PHE A 203 -2.29 1.00 9.79
N LEU A 204 -2.89 0.25 8.88
CA LEU A 204 -2.97 -1.19 8.96
C LEU A 204 -2.19 -1.84 7.83
N ARG A 205 -1.70 -3.04 8.07
CA ARG A 205 -1.05 -3.88 7.09
C ARG A 205 -1.92 -5.08 6.81
N LEU A 206 -2.20 -5.30 5.53
CA LEU A 206 -2.94 -6.45 5.04
C LEU A 206 -1.92 -7.42 4.44
N ARG A 207 -1.58 -8.49 5.16
CA ARG A 207 -0.60 -9.49 4.73
C ARG A 207 -1.28 -10.69 4.12
N GLY A 208 -0.95 -10.99 2.87
CA GLY A 208 -1.44 -12.17 2.16
C GLY A 208 -0.28 -13.01 1.66
N LYS A 209 -0.56 -14.22 1.18
CA LYS A 209 0.49 -15.10 0.63
C LYS A 209 1.23 -14.52 -0.58
N THR A 210 0.56 -13.67 -1.37
CA THR A 210 1.10 -13.13 -2.63
C THR A 210 1.22 -11.62 -2.61
N TYR A 211 0.36 -10.93 -1.85
CA TYR A 211 0.29 -9.48 -1.85
C TYR A 211 0.22 -8.96 -0.42
N ASP A 212 1.07 -7.98 -0.13
CA ASP A 212 1.11 -7.22 1.11
C ASP A 212 0.66 -5.78 0.80
N TYR A 213 -0.31 -5.25 1.55
CA TYR A 213 -0.75 -3.86 1.41
C TYR A 213 -0.54 -3.09 2.71
N LYS A 214 -0.09 -1.84 2.59
CA LYS A 214 -0.07 -0.87 3.69
C LYS A 214 -1.16 0.17 3.47
N ILE A 215 -2.17 0.21 4.34
CA ILE A 215 -3.33 1.09 4.23
C ILE A 215 -3.30 2.09 5.37
N LEU A 216 -3.10 3.37 5.04
CA LEU A 216 -3.14 4.45 6.03
C LEU A 216 -4.58 4.64 6.54
N TYR A 217 -4.77 4.93 7.82
CA TYR A 217 -6.12 5.22 8.33
C TYR A 217 -6.74 6.47 7.70
N SER A 218 -5.91 7.40 7.25
CA SER A 218 -6.35 8.59 6.51
C SER A 218 -6.95 8.28 5.14
N SER A 219 -6.61 7.15 4.51
CA SER A 219 -7.21 6.73 3.23
C SER A 219 -8.55 6.02 3.40
N ILE A 220 -8.91 5.61 4.62
CA ILE A 220 -10.22 5.04 4.90
C ILE A 220 -11.26 6.16 4.81
N THR A 221 -12.21 6.05 3.89
CA THR A 221 -13.26 7.06 3.70
C THR A 221 -14.50 6.77 4.53
N ARG A 222 -14.98 5.52 4.50
CA ARG A 222 -16.20 5.06 5.17
C ARG A 222 -16.07 3.61 5.62
N LEU A 223 -16.77 3.27 6.70
CA LEU A 223 -16.92 1.92 7.20
C LEU A 223 -18.40 1.54 7.09
N PHE A 224 -18.69 0.39 6.52
CA PHE A 224 -20.04 -0.17 6.44
C PHE A 224 -20.08 -1.52 7.14
N LEU A 225 -21.18 -1.80 7.84
CA LEU A 225 -21.46 -3.10 8.42
C LEU A 225 -22.83 -3.55 7.92
N LEU A 226 -22.85 -4.60 7.10
CA LEU A 226 -23.99 -5.01 6.29
C LEU A 226 -24.24 -6.49 6.47
N SER A 227 -25.50 -6.92 6.55
CA SER A 227 -25.87 -8.34 6.61
C SER A 227 -26.50 -8.75 5.28
N PRO A 228 -25.73 -9.37 4.35
CA PRO A 228 -26.27 -9.81 3.06
C PRO A 228 -27.22 -10.99 3.18
N ASP A 229 -27.07 -11.80 4.21
CA ASP A 229 -27.90 -12.95 4.56
C ASP A 229 -27.99 -13.09 6.10
N ASP A 230 -28.65 -14.15 6.58
CA ASP A 230 -28.83 -14.39 8.02
C ASP A 230 -27.60 -14.99 8.72
N LEU A 231 -26.65 -15.53 7.95
CA LEU A 231 -25.51 -16.31 8.44
C LEU A 231 -24.22 -15.51 8.47
N HIS A 232 -24.12 -14.46 7.67
CA HIS A 232 -22.90 -13.69 7.49
C HIS A 232 -23.12 -12.22 7.77
N VAL A 233 -22.06 -11.59 8.28
CA VAL A 233 -21.96 -10.15 8.38
C VAL A 233 -20.76 -9.71 7.56
N GLU A 234 -20.98 -8.73 6.71
CA GLU A 234 -19.98 -8.17 5.83
C GLU A 234 -19.59 -6.76 6.28
N MET A 235 -18.30 -6.56 6.55
CA MET A 235 -17.71 -5.25 6.77
C MET A 235 -17.08 -4.74 5.47
N VAL A 236 -17.51 -3.58 5.00
CA VAL A 236 -16.95 -2.94 3.80
C VAL A 236 -16.22 -1.66 4.17
N VAL A 237 -14.97 -1.55 3.78
CA VAL A 237 -14.09 -0.41 4.05
C VAL A 237 -13.86 0.32 2.73
N GLY A 238 -14.32 1.56 2.63
CA GLY A 238 -14.03 2.43 1.48
C GLY A 238 -12.63 3.03 1.58
N LEU A 239 -11.91 3.04 0.46
CA LEU A 239 -10.50 3.44 0.36
C LEU A 239 -10.30 4.48 -0.73
N ASP A 240 -9.69 5.62 -0.37
CA ASP A 240 -9.21 6.64 -1.30
C ASP A 240 -7.82 7.14 -0.85
N PRO A 241 -6.73 6.82 -1.57
CA PRO A 241 -6.69 6.12 -2.85
C PRO A 241 -7.04 4.62 -2.72
N PRO A 242 -7.55 3.99 -3.82
CA PRO A 242 -7.81 2.56 -3.85
C PRO A 242 -6.50 1.76 -3.78
N ILE A 243 -6.52 0.59 -3.14
CA ILE A 243 -5.40 -0.36 -3.22
C ILE A 243 -5.30 -0.91 -4.64
N ARG A 244 -4.09 -1.28 -5.04
CA ARG A 244 -3.81 -1.74 -6.41
C ARG A 244 -3.28 -3.15 -6.40
N GLN A 245 -3.70 -3.94 -7.37
CA GLN A 245 -3.15 -5.26 -7.62
C GLN A 245 -2.87 -5.35 -9.13
N GLY A 246 -1.63 -5.08 -9.50
CA GLY A 246 -1.26 -4.82 -10.89
C GLY A 246 -2.08 -3.66 -11.47
N GLN A 247 -2.82 -3.91 -12.55
CA GLN A 247 -3.66 -2.90 -13.19
C GLN A 247 -5.00 -2.66 -12.47
N THR A 248 -5.44 -3.59 -11.63
CA THR A 248 -6.76 -3.52 -10.99
C THR A 248 -6.70 -2.63 -9.76
N ARG A 249 -7.69 -1.77 -9.58
CA ARG A 249 -7.85 -0.91 -8.40
C ARG A 249 -9.05 -1.36 -7.59
N TYR A 250 -8.88 -1.48 -6.28
CA TYR A 250 -9.96 -1.81 -5.35
C TYR A 250 -10.23 -0.62 -4.43
N PRO A 251 -11.29 0.16 -4.72
CA PRO A 251 -11.74 1.26 -3.85
C PRO A 251 -12.47 0.77 -2.61
N TYR A 252 -12.75 -0.52 -2.51
CA TYR A 252 -13.40 -1.13 -1.38
C TYR A 252 -12.67 -2.41 -0.98
N LEU A 253 -12.40 -2.55 0.32
CA LEU A 253 -12.01 -3.79 0.96
C LEU A 253 -13.24 -4.43 1.61
N ARG A 254 -13.51 -5.69 1.32
CA ARG A 254 -14.70 -6.41 1.78
C ARG A 254 -14.32 -7.60 2.65
N MET A 255 -14.62 -7.55 3.94
CA MET A 255 -14.38 -8.61 4.91
C MET A 255 -15.69 -9.32 5.23
N LEU A 256 -15.72 -10.65 5.15
CA LEU A 256 -16.91 -11.46 5.43
C LEU A 256 -16.66 -12.31 6.68
N PHE A 257 -17.54 -12.16 7.66
CA PHE A 257 -17.51 -12.88 8.93
C PHE A 257 -18.72 -13.79 9.06
N GLY A 258 -18.54 -14.92 9.75
CA GLY A 258 -19.68 -15.70 10.24
C GLY A 258 -20.40 -14.93 11.35
N ARG A 259 -21.72 -15.06 11.44
CA ARG A 259 -22.49 -14.41 12.52
C ARG A 259 -22.24 -15.06 13.88
N ASP A 260 -21.95 -16.36 13.87
CA ASP A 260 -21.59 -17.18 15.04
C ASP A 260 -20.07 -17.23 15.29
N GLU A 261 -19.30 -16.43 14.55
CA GLU A 261 -17.85 -16.34 14.72
C GLU A 261 -17.54 -15.37 15.86
N ASP A 262 -16.99 -15.89 16.96
CA ASP A 262 -16.53 -15.08 18.11
C ASP A 262 -15.02 -14.84 18.02
N LEU A 263 -14.58 -13.71 18.58
CA LEU A 263 -13.18 -13.29 18.59
C LEU A 263 -12.84 -12.63 19.94
N GLU A 264 -11.83 -13.17 20.62
CA GLU A 264 -11.22 -12.55 21.78
C GLU A 264 -9.88 -11.92 21.38
N THR A 265 -9.66 -10.65 21.72
CA THR A 265 -8.39 -9.96 21.44
C THR A 265 -8.08 -8.85 22.44
N GLU A 266 -6.79 -8.59 22.65
CA GLU A 266 -6.29 -7.55 23.54
C GLU A 266 -5.44 -6.55 22.76
N ILE A 267 -5.73 -5.25 22.93
CA ILE A 267 -4.94 -4.17 22.35
C ILE A 267 -3.68 -3.98 23.18
N GLN A 268 -2.53 -4.04 22.51
CA GLN A 268 -1.21 -3.82 23.10
C GLN A 268 -0.94 -2.32 23.32
N MET A 269 -1.68 -1.71 24.25
CA MET A 269 -1.49 -0.33 24.70
C MET A 269 -1.83 -0.16 26.18
N ASP A 270 -1.20 0.82 26.82
CA ASP A 270 -1.53 1.20 28.19
C ASP A 270 -2.89 1.92 28.26
N GLU A 271 -3.63 1.71 29.35
CA GLU A 271 -4.98 2.30 29.53
C GLU A 271 -4.95 3.83 29.56
N GLU A 272 -3.86 4.44 30.03
CA GLU A 272 -3.66 5.89 30.03
C GLU A 272 -3.51 6.44 28.61
N GLN A 273 -2.81 5.71 27.73
CA GLN A 273 -2.65 6.08 26.33
C GLN A 273 -3.96 5.90 25.55
N LEU A 274 -4.73 4.85 25.86
CA LEU A 274 -6.06 4.62 25.26
C LEU A 274 -7.03 5.77 25.58
N LYS A 275 -7.06 6.22 26.85
CA LYS A 275 -7.90 7.34 27.28
C LYS A 275 -7.46 8.66 26.66
N THR A 276 -6.16 8.94 26.62
CA THR A 276 -5.63 10.22 26.15
C THR A 276 -5.69 10.36 24.63
N LYS A 277 -5.34 9.32 23.89
CA LYS A 277 -5.18 9.38 22.42
C LYS A 277 -6.44 9.04 21.65
N TYR A 278 -7.27 8.12 22.18
CA TYR A 278 -8.45 7.62 21.47
C TYR A 278 -9.77 7.99 22.16
N GLU A 279 -9.75 8.88 23.14
CA GLU A 279 -10.95 9.44 23.80
C GLU A 279 -11.88 8.34 24.38
N GLY A 280 -11.33 7.19 24.79
CA GLY A 280 -12.12 6.06 25.27
C GLY A 280 -12.94 5.33 24.20
N LYS A 281 -12.65 5.54 22.90
CA LYS A 281 -13.28 4.80 21.79
C LYS A 281 -12.74 3.39 21.61
N LEU A 282 -11.63 3.08 22.27
CA LEU A 282 -10.99 1.77 22.26
C LEU A 282 -10.96 1.21 23.68
N GLU A 283 -11.26 -0.08 23.80
CA GLU A 283 -11.17 -0.86 25.03
C GLU A 283 -9.87 -1.68 25.00
N LYS A 284 -9.35 -2.04 26.17
CA LYS A 284 -8.11 -2.84 26.24
C LYS A 284 -8.35 -4.27 25.79
N LYS A 285 -9.47 -4.86 26.21
CA LYS A 285 -9.87 -6.23 25.87
C LYS A 285 -11.20 -6.20 25.13
N TYR A 286 -11.30 -7.02 24.11
CA TYR A 286 -12.51 -7.25 23.35
C TYR A 286 -12.85 -8.74 23.38
N ASP A 287 -14.12 -9.03 23.61
CA ASP A 287 -14.69 -10.37 23.57
C ASP A 287 -16.12 -10.28 23.02
N GLY A 288 -16.46 -11.15 22.08
CA GLY A 288 -17.76 -11.19 21.41
C GLY A 288 -17.66 -11.48 19.91
N PRO A 289 -18.74 -11.22 19.13
CA PRO A 289 -18.77 -11.56 17.72
C PRO A 289 -17.67 -10.85 16.91
N ALA A 290 -16.95 -11.59 16.07
CA ALA A 290 -15.78 -11.13 15.33
C ALA A 290 -16.07 -9.85 14.51
N HIS A 291 -17.23 -9.79 13.86
CA HIS A 291 -17.64 -8.62 13.09
C HIS A 291 -17.82 -7.36 13.97
N GLU A 292 -18.28 -7.51 15.23
CA GLU A 292 -18.37 -6.40 16.17
C GLU A 292 -17.00 -5.96 16.67
N VAL A 293 -16.17 -6.93 17.08
CA VAL A 293 -14.83 -6.66 17.61
C VAL A 293 -13.98 -5.94 16.56
N VAL A 294 -13.88 -6.51 15.35
CA VAL A 294 -13.11 -5.91 14.26
C VAL A 294 -13.66 -4.54 13.89
N SER A 295 -14.97 -4.38 13.74
CA SER A 295 -15.55 -3.09 13.35
C SER A 295 -15.35 -1.99 14.39
N ARG A 296 -15.46 -2.30 15.68
CA ARG A 296 -15.18 -1.35 16.79
C ARG A 296 -13.72 -0.89 16.78
N ILE A 297 -12.78 -1.82 16.60
CA ILE A 297 -11.34 -1.49 16.54
C ILE A 297 -11.04 -0.62 15.32
N PHE A 298 -11.55 -0.97 14.13
CA PHE A 298 -11.42 -0.15 12.92
C PHE A 298 -11.99 1.27 13.12
N ARG A 299 -13.16 1.39 13.76
CA ARG A 299 -13.76 2.69 14.07
C ARG A 299 -12.91 3.50 15.04
N GLY A 300 -12.37 2.88 16.08
CA GLY A 300 -11.54 3.55 17.07
C GLY A 300 -10.23 4.07 16.49
N LEU A 301 -9.57 3.27 15.65
CA LEU A 301 -8.28 3.62 15.03
C LEU A 301 -8.42 4.57 13.84
N SER A 302 -9.44 4.39 12.98
CA SER A 302 -9.66 5.26 11.81
C SER A 302 -10.44 6.53 12.12
N GLY A 303 -11.15 6.57 13.26
CA GLY A 303 -12.08 7.64 13.61
C GLY A 303 -13.31 7.74 12.70
N LYS A 304 -13.50 6.80 11.76
CA LYS A 304 -14.64 6.81 10.84
C LYS A 304 -15.87 6.15 11.46
N LYS A 305 -17.04 6.76 11.24
CA LYS A 305 -18.31 6.20 11.70
C LYS A 305 -18.66 4.95 10.90
N ILE A 306 -19.20 3.95 11.59
CA ILE A 306 -19.76 2.75 10.97
C ILE A 306 -21.17 3.08 10.49
N ILE A 307 -21.45 2.77 9.23
CA ILE A 307 -22.75 2.94 8.59
C ILE A 307 -23.39 1.57 8.49
N ALA A 308 -24.55 1.39 9.12
CA ALA A 308 -25.34 0.18 9.04
C ALA A 308 -26.77 0.52 8.57
N PRO A 309 -27.51 -0.42 7.96
CA PRO A 309 -28.91 -0.22 7.64
C PRO A 309 -29.72 -0.06 8.93
N THR A 310 -30.66 0.90 8.95
CA THR A 310 -31.46 1.20 10.15
C THR A 310 -32.95 0.95 9.93
N THR A 311 -33.54 1.58 8.92
CA THR A 311 -35.01 1.65 8.77
C THR A 311 -35.58 0.71 7.71
N PHE A 312 -34.82 0.41 6.66
CA PHE A 312 -35.31 -0.38 5.54
C PHE A 312 -35.47 -1.86 5.93
N ARG A 313 -36.63 -2.45 5.60
CA ARG A 313 -36.90 -3.89 5.67
C ARG A 313 -37.55 -4.35 4.38
N SER A 314 -37.02 -5.41 3.79
CA SER A 314 -37.64 -6.09 2.65
C SER A 314 -38.84 -6.94 3.11
N HIS A 315 -39.57 -7.52 2.17
CA HIS A 315 -40.65 -8.47 2.48
C HIS A 315 -40.16 -9.71 3.26
N GLU A 316 -38.87 -10.05 3.15
CA GLU A 316 -38.25 -11.16 3.88
C GLU A 316 -37.62 -10.69 5.20
N GLU A 317 -37.97 -9.49 5.69
CA GLU A 317 -37.39 -8.86 6.89
C GLU A 317 -35.88 -8.60 6.80
N MET A 318 -35.31 -8.64 5.59
CA MET A 318 -33.89 -8.39 5.34
C MET A 318 -33.60 -6.91 5.08
N TYR A 319 -32.41 -6.46 5.47
CA TYR A 319 -31.95 -5.08 5.22
C TYR A 319 -31.49 -4.81 3.78
N GLY A 320 -31.35 -5.86 2.98
CA GLY A 320 -30.89 -5.79 1.60
C GLY A 320 -31.86 -6.45 0.64
N ILE A 321 -31.82 -6.03 -0.62
CA ILE A 321 -32.59 -6.61 -1.72
C ILE A 321 -31.62 -7.31 -2.68
N LYS A 322 -31.80 -8.61 -2.90
CA LYS A 322 -31.02 -9.34 -3.90
C LYS A 322 -31.41 -8.85 -5.30
N CYS A 323 -30.43 -8.41 -6.08
CA CYS A 323 -30.66 -7.94 -7.44
C CYS A 323 -29.43 -8.13 -8.33
N ASN A 324 -29.62 -7.92 -9.63
CA ASN A 324 -28.55 -7.99 -10.62
C ASN A 324 -28.25 -6.59 -11.15
N LEU A 325 -26.99 -6.18 -11.08
CA LEU A 325 -26.49 -5.01 -11.79
C LEU A 325 -25.71 -5.50 -13.01
N LYS A 326 -26.27 -5.29 -14.20
CA LYS A 326 -25.77 -5.91 -15.45
C LYS A 326 -25.76 -7.44 -15.29
N ALA A 327 -24.61 -8.08 -15.53
CA ALA A 327 -24.43 -9.53 -15.38
C ALA A 327 -23.97 -9.95 -13.97
N VAL A 328 -23.88 -9.01 -13.01
CA VAL A 328 -23.35 -9.27 -11.67
C VAL A 328 -24.49 -9.33 -10.66
N GLN A 329 -24.62 -10.46 -9.98
CA GLN A 329 -25.53 -10.63 -8.86
C GLN A 329 -24.92 -10.02 -7.59
N GLY A 330 -25.75 -9.35 -6.80
CA GLY A 330 -25.36 -8.79 -5.50
C GLY A 330 -26.57 -8.42 -4.65
N THR A 331 -26.30 -7.64 -3.60
CA THR A 331 -27.33 -7.16 -2.68
C THR A 331 -27.30 -5.64 -2.68
N LEU A 332 -28.46 -5.02 -2.91
CA LEU A 332 -28.66 -3.59 -2.79
C LEU A 332 -29.12 -3.25 -1.39
N PHE A 333 -28.37 -2.40 -0.69
CA PHE A 333 -28.69 -1.89 0.63
C PHE A 333 -29.15 -0.42 0.54
N PRO A 334 -30.44 -0.15 0.80
CA PRO A 334 -30.91 1.22 1.02
C PRO A 334 -30.42 1.71 2.40
N LEU A 335 -29.48 2.65 2.39
CA LEU A 335 -28.95 3.30 3.60
C LEU A 335 -29.60 4.68 3.77
N GLU A 336 -29.32 5.34 4.89
CA GLU A 336 -29.93 6.64 5.23
C GLU A 336 -29.64 7.75 4.21
N LYS A 337 -28.45 7.74 3.58
CA LYS A 337 -27.98 8.80 2.66
C LYS A 337 -27.58 8.29 1.28
N SER A 338 -27.65 6.99 1.04
CA SER A 338 -27.09 6.38 -0.16
C SER A 338 -27.72 5.03 -0.45
N LEU A 339 -27.67 4.61 -1.71
CA LEU A 339 -27.86 3.22 -2.11
C LEU A 339 -26.48 2.56 -2.22
N PHE A 340 -26.30 1.41 -1.58
CA PHE A 340 -25.05 0.67 -1.67
C PHE A 340 -25.28 -0.71 -2.27
N PHE A 341 -24.87 -0.90 -3.53
CA PHE A 341 -24.88 -2.21 -4.17
C PHE A 341 -23.58 -2.92 -3.87
N VAL A 342 -23.67 -4.04 -3.16
CA VAL A 342 -22.52 -4.82 -2.72
C VAL A 342 -22.46 -6.13 -3.51
N ALA A 343 -21.38 -6.27 -4.26
CA ALA A 343 -21.01 -7.41 -5.07
C ALA A 343 -19.49 -7.45 -5.21
N LYS A 344 -18.93 -8.28 -6.11
CA LYS A 344 -17.49 -8.32 -6.39
C LYS A 344 -16.88 -6.93 -6.63
N GLN A 345 -17.64 -6.01 -7.22
CA GLN A 345 -17.31 -4.59 -7.28
C GLN A 345 -18.44 -3.78 -6.64
N PRO A 346 -18.23 -3.23 -5.44
CA PRO A 346 -19.24 -2.41 -4.78
C PRO A 346 -19.47 -1.09 -5.52
N HIS A 347 -20.72 -0.65 -5.55
CA HIS A 347 -21.14 0.60 -6.14
C HIS A 347 -21.98 1.38 -5.13
N LEU A 348 -21.45 2.49 -4.65
CA LEU A 348 -22.13 3.41 -3.73
C LEU A 348 -22.68 4.59 -4.53
N ILE A 349 -23.95 4.90 -4.34
CA ILE A 349 -24.64 6.04 -4.99
C ILE A 349 -25.24 6.89 -3.87
N GLU A 350 -24.76 8.12 -3.70
CA GLU A 350 -25.34 9.03 -2.73
C GLU A 350 -26.68 9.58 -3.21
N PHE A 351 -27.65 9.74 -2.32
CA PHE A 351 -28.95 10.32 -2.68
C PHE A 351 -28.82 11.75 -3.21
N THR A 352 -27.78 12.47 -2.79
CA THR A 352 -27.44 13.81 -3.30
C THR A 352 -27.11 13.80 -4.79
N ASP A 353 -26.65 12.67 -5.33
CA ASP A 353 -26.25 12.52 -6.73
C ASP A 353 -27.38 11.97 -7.60
N ILE A 354 -28.48 11.52 -7.01
CA ILE A 354 -29.63 10.97 -7.74
C ILE A 354 -30.52 12.12 -8.24
N HIS A 355 -30.83 12.11 -9.54
CA HIS A 355 -31.79 12.99 -10.16
C HIS A 355 -33.19 12.40 -10.18
N GLN A 356 -33.32 11.16 -10.66
CA GLN A 356 -34.60 10.44 -10.71
C GLN A 356 -34.38 8.93 -10.61
N VAL A 357 -35.42 8.22 -10.15
CA VAL A 357 -35.47 6.75 -10.13
C VAL A 357 -36.67 6.31 -10.96
N VAL A 358 -36.43 5.41 -11.93
CA VAL A 358 -37.44 4.92 -12.87
C VAL A 358 -37.63 3.43 -12.67
N PHE A 359 -38.88 3.03 -12.43
CA PHE A 359 -39.29 1.64 -12.37
C PHE A 359 -39.80 1.20 -13.74
N SER A 360 -39.37 0.03 -14.22
CA SER A 360 -39.83 -0.53 -15.49
C SER A 360 -40.04 -2.04 -15.41
N ARG A 361 -40.74 -2.60 -16.40
CA ARG A 361 -41.15 -4.03 -16.43
C ARG A 361 -41.98 -4.50 -15.23
N MET A 362 -42.66 -3.58 -14.54
CA MET A 362 -43.56 -3.92 -13.45
C MET A 362 -44.72 -4.78 -13.97
N GLY A 363 -44.78 -6.05 -13.54
CA GLY A 363 -45.91 -6.95 -13.84
C GLY A 363 -45.90 -7.61 -15.21
N SER A 364 -44.79 -7.55 -15.96
CA SER A 364 -44.68 -8.17 -17.29
C SER A 364 -43.87 -9.47 -17.23
N GLY A 365 -44.51 -10.60 -16.91
CA GLY A 365 -43.91 -11.94 -16.95
C GLY A 365 -44.48 -12.93 -15.92
N THR A 366 -44.18 -14.22 -16.09
CA THR A 366 -44.48 -15.26 -15.09
C THR A 366 -43.64 -15.11 -13.82
N ALA A 367 -42.44 -14.55 -13.94
CA ALA A 367 -41.61 -14.12 -12.82
C ALA A 367 -42.00 -12.70 -12.39
N ARG A 368 -42.37 -12.51 -11.11
CA ARG A 368 -42.77 -11.22 -10.54
C ARG A 368 -41.57 -10.30 -10.29
N THR A 369 -40.84 -9.92 -11.33
CA THR A 369 -39.66 -9.05 -11.26
C THR A 369 -39.93 -7.65 -11.83
N PHE A 370 -39.06 -6.69 -11.53
CA PHE A 370 -39.07 -5.35 -12.11
C PHE A 370 -37.62 -4.82 -12.19
N ASP A 371 -37.41 -3.83 -13.05
CA ASP A 371 -36.12 -3.16 -13.20
C ASP A 371 -36.16 -1.79 -12.51
N LEU A 372 -35.13 -1.47 -11.74
CA LEU A 372 -34.91 -0.18 -11.09
C LEU A 372 -33.74 0.55 -11.77
N LYS A 373 -34.03 1.66 -12.44
CA LYS A 373 -33.03 2.51 -13.10
C LYS A 373 -32.81 3.78 -12.29
N ILE A 374 -31.59 4.02 -11.86
CA ILE A 374 -31.18 5.24 -11.16
C ILE A 374 -30.51 6.16 -12.18
N VAL A 375 -30.98 7.40 -12.28
CA VAL A 375 -30.40 8.43 -13.14
C VAL A 375 -29.71 9.46 -12.25
N SER A 376 -28.41 9.63 -12.43
CA SER A 376 -27.60 10.62 -11.70
C SER A 376 -27.79 12.04 -12.24
N LYS A 377 -27.50 13.04 -11.41
CA LYS A 377 -27.54 14.47 -11.77
C LYS A 377 -26.49 14.87 -12.79
N THR A 378 -25.36 14.18 -12.84
CA THR A 378 -24.26 14.44 -13.79
C THR A 378 -24.51 13.86 -15.18
N GLY A 379 -25.67 13.23 -15.41
CA GLY A 379 -25.99 12.52 -16.64
C GLY A 379 -25.50 11.07 -16.61
N PRO A 380 -25.96 10.23 -17.56
CA PRO A 380 -25.60 8.83 -17.61
C PRO A 380 -24.11 8.68 -17.95
N GLU A 381 -23.34 8.01 -17.08
CA GLU A 381 -22.13 7.28 -17.53
C GLU A 381 -22.54 6.01 -18.30
#